data_AF-A0A3P1B9G3-F1
#
_entry.id   AF-A0A3P1B9G3-F1
#
_cell.length_a   1.000
_cell.length_b   1.000
_cell.length_c   1.000
_cell.angle_alpha   90.00
_cell.angle_beta   90.00
_cell.angle_gamma   90.00
#
_symmetry.space_group_name_H-M   'P 1'
#
loop_
_entity.id
_entity.type
_entity.pdbx_description
1 polymer ?
#
loop_
_entity_poly.entity_id
_entity_poly.type
_entity_poly.pdbx_seq_one_letter_code
_entity_poly.pdbx_strand_id
1 'polypeptide(L)'
;MKKINRIAILIISVLIVFESCSVQDHLRPAASDPYSNCLLIQDYDIAIIKIQPDSKLKVGDTHPGPSGFGEIVGKVTEIIDINGQKYALAQGGVGGNDYGYDSQGRVSHYVTDYFLERGAPTYDYAYEPGKIIEKYQNAGLTPVYTTTYTLNEYGLIPAKDVTYDKDGYEIERRFLIDYEGTTGYTKKTILDGNVVKTETKDKSGEYFTTYEYDLTKPNLPNPLPFLGKKDRNLLIKTTTVYTKIADSSTSTNSSIEYRYTFDGDGKVIQKFAISTYDGKQNVSARSYKYKCQ
;
A
#
# COMPACT_ATOMS: atom_id res chain seq x y z
N MET A 1 67.26 19.47 1.78
CA MET A 1 66.23 19.30 2.83
C MET A 1 64.85 19.68 2.28
N LYS A 2 63.87 18.77 2.41
CA LYS A 2 62.40 18.94 2.30
C LYS A 2 61.81 19.57 1.03
N LYS A 3 61.51 18.73 0.03
CA LYS A 3 60.42 18.94 -0.95
C LYS A 3 59.75 17.62 -1.33
N ILE A 4 59.16 16.93 -0.35
CA ILE A 4 58.22 15.82 -0.59
C ILE A 4 57.16 15.92 0.50
N ASN A 5 56.07 16.67 0.24
CA ASN A 5 54.86 16.59 1.08
C ASN A 5 53.60 17.27 0.51
N ARG A 6 53.58 17.67 -0.77
CA ARG A 6 52.38 18.31 -1.37
C ARG A 6 51.63 17.45 -2.39
N ILE A 7 52.21 16.32 -2.83
CA ILE A 7 51.56 15.44 -3.82
C ILE A 7 50.64 14.41 -3.15
N ALA A 8 50.93 13.99 -1.91
CA ALA A 8 50.12 13.00 -1.20
C ALA A 8 48.72 13.49 -0.80
N ILE A 9 48.55 14.80 -0.54
CA ILE A 9 47.26 15.38 -0.13
C ILE A 9 46.28 15.48 -1.33
N LEU A 10 46.80 15.57 -2.56
CA LEU A 10 45.97 15.72 -3.76
C LEU A 10 45.38 14.38 -4.23
N ILE A 11 46.06 13.25 -3.96
CA ILE A 11 45.57 11.91 -4.32
C ILE A 11 44.45 11.45 -3.35
N ILE A 12 44.56 11.79 -2.06
CA ILE A 12 43.49 11.48 -1.08
C ILE A 12 42.22 12.31 -1.35
N SER A 13 42.37 13.53 -1.85
CA SER A 13 41.23 14.40 -2.19
C SER A 13 40.45 13.91 -3.43
N VAL A 14 41.10 13.23 -4.37
CA VAL A 14 40.44 12.70 -5.58
C VAL A 14 39.74 11.37 -5.31
N LEU A 15 40.25 10.54 -4.39
CA LEU A 15 39.59 9.27 -4.03
C LEU A 15 38.30 9.46 -3.23
N ILE A 16 38.14 10.57 -2.49
CA ILE A 16 36.91 10.86 -1.74
C ILE A 16 35.77 11.37 -2.66
N VAL A 17 36.07 11.85 -3.87
CA VAL A 17 35.05 12.36 -4.81
C VAL A 17 34.40 11.24 -5.64
N PHE A 18 34.99 10.04 -5.68
CA PHE A 18 34.43 8.89 -6.40
C PHE A 18 33.64 7.91 -5.52
N GLU A 19 33.62 8.09 -4.19
CA GLU A 19 32.75 7.32 -3.29
C GLU A 19 31.40 8.00 -3.02
N SER A 20 31.17 9.23 -3.48
CA SER A 20 29.88 9.92 -3.31
C SER A 20 28.88 9.73 -4.47
N CYS A 21 29.25 9.03 -5.53
CA CYS A 21 28.29 8.53 -6.51
C CYS A 21 28.00 7.07 -6.18
N SER A 22 27.11 6.85 -5.21
CA SER A 22 26.56 5.52 -5.01
C SER A 22 25.98 5.04 -6.35
N VAL A 23 26.17 3.77 -6.69
CA VAL A 23 25.62 3.16 -7.92
C VAL A 23 24.09 3.33 -8.04
N GLN A 24 23.43 3.74 -6.95
CA GLN A 24 22.01 4.09 -6.91
C GLN A 24 21.67 5.41 -7.63
N ASP A 25 22.58 6.39 -7.73
CA ASP A 25 22.33 7.67 -8.43
C ASP A 25 22.25 7.55 -9.96
N HIS A 26 22.63 6.39 -10.51
CA HIS A 26 22.56 6.10 -11.94
C HIS A 26 21.36 5.22 -12.32
N LEU A 27 20.49 4.85 -11.36
CA LEU A 27 19.23 4.23 -11.71
C LEU A 27 18.37 5.28 -12.40
N ARG A 28 18.18 5.09 -13.71
CA ARG A 28 17.25 5.89 -14.52
C ARG A 28 15.94 6.00 -13.73
N PRO A 29 15.31 7.20 -13.67
CA PRO A 29 13.97 7.30 -13.10
C PRO A 29 13.10 6.22 -13.73
N ALA A 30 12.20 5.65 -12.93
CA ALA A 30 11.23 4.66 -13.38
C ALA A 30 10.76 5.00 -14.80
N ALA A 31 10.74 3.99 -15.69
CA ALA A 31 10.29 4.16 -17.06
C ALA A 31 9.03 5.05 -17.09
N SER A 32 8.90 5.90 -18.12
CA SER A 32 7.81 6.89 -18.28
C SER A 32 6.55 6.48 -17.53
N ASP A 33 6.16 7.28 -16.52
CA ASP A 33 5.08 6.93 -15.60
C ASP A 33 3.83 6.46 -16.37
N PRO A 34 3.47 5.16 -16.28
CA PRO A 34 2.35 4.60 -17.03
C PRO A 34 1.01 5.15 -16.55
N TYR A 35 1.00 5.94 -15.46
CA TYR A 35 -0.18 6.58 -14.89
C TYR A 35 -0.26 8.08 -15.19
N SER A 36 0.66 8.66 -15.96
CA SER A 36 0.75 10.12 -16.18
C SER A 36 -0.55 10.80 -16.67
N ASN A 37 -1.43 10.07 -17.35
CA ASN A 37 -2.76 10.53 -17.79
C ASN A 37 -3.91 9.61 -17.32
N CYS A 38 -3.67 8.79 -16.29
CA CYS A 38 -4.62 7.76 -15.86
C CYS A 38 -4.97 7.90 -14.38
N LEU A 39 -6.26 7.70 -14.10
CA LEU A 39 -6.83 7.75 -12.77
C LEU A 39 -7.32 6.36 -12.37
N LEU A 40 -7.03 5.95 -11.13
CA LEU A 40 -7.49 4.67 -10.58
C LEU A 40 -8.99 4.78 -10.29
N ILE A 41 -9.84 4.12 -11.06
CA ILE A 41 -11.30 4.18 -10.86
C ILE A 41 -11.84 3.07 -9.99
N GLN A 42 -11.08 1.98 -9.85
CA GLN A 42 -11.54 0.80 -9.13
C GLN A 42 -10.36 0.02 -8.57
N ASP A 43 -10.46 -0.42 -7.32
CA ASP A 43 -9.62 -1.48 -6.76
C ASP A 43 -10.47 -2.50 -5.98
N TYR A 44 -10.36 -3.78 -6.33
CA TYR A 44 -11.29 -4.81 -5.82
C TYR A 44 -10.57 -6.08 -5.45
N ASP A 45 -10.96 -6.68 -4.34
CA ASP A 45 -10.47 -7.98 -3.95
C ASP A 45 -10.88 -9.05 -4.99
N ILE A 46 -9.98 -9.99 -5.23
CA ILE A 46 -10.19 -11.14 -6.11
C ILE A 46 -10.47 -12.34 -5.23
N ALA A 47 -11.51 -13.10 -5.55
CA ALA A 47 -11.76 -14.37 -4.91
C ALA A 47 -10.68 -15.37 -5.34
N ILE A 48 -9.99 -15.96 -4.38
CA ILE A 48 -8.88 -16.87 -4.63
C ILE A 48 -9.02 -18.12 -3.77
N ILE A 49 -8.85 -19.30 -4.38
CA ILE A 49 -8.83 -20.57 -3.63
C ILE A 49 -7.68 -21.47 -4.10
N LYS A 50 -7.03 -22.12 -3.14
CA LYS A 50 -6.04 -23.15 -3.37
C LYS A 50 -6.66 -24.37 -4.06
N ILE A 51 -6.12 -24.79 -5.19
CA ILE A 51 -6.55 -25.99 -5.91
C ILE A 51 -5.82 -27.20 -5.33
N GLN A 52 -6.57 -28.18 -4.81
CA GLN A 52 -5.99 -29.44 -4.33
C GLN A 52 -5.47 -30.28 -5.50
N PRO A 53 -4.42 -31.10 -5.33
CA PRO A 53 -3.80 -31.87 -6.42
C PRO A 53 -4.77 -32.75 -7.23
N ASP A 54 -5.83 -33.24 -6.60
CA ASP A 54 -6.86 -34.11 -7.17
C ASP A 54 -8.13 -33.35 -7.64
N SER A 55 -8.16 -32.02 -7.47
CA SER A 55 -9.29 -31.19 -7.89
C SER A 55 -9.43 -31.16 -9.41
N LYS A 56 -10.68 -31.23 -9.88
CA LYS A 56 -11.05 -31.09 -11.30
C LYS A 56 -11.46 -29.66 -11.68
N LEU A 57 -11.31 -28.71 -10.75
CA LEU A 57 -11.70 -27.32 -10.96
C LEU A 57 -10.94 -26.71 -12.15
N LYS A 58 -11.67 -26.12 -13.08
CA LYS A 58 -11.13 -25.47 -14.28
C LYS A 58 -11.76 -24.10 -14.52
N VAL A 59 -11.16 -23.32 -15.41
CA VAL A 59 -11.72 -22.05 -15.89
C VAL A 59 -13.13 -22.29 -16.43
N GLY A 60 -14.06 -21.42 -16.04
CA GLY A 60 -15.50 -21.51 -16.35
C GLY A 60 -16.34 -22.28 -15.33
N ASP A 61 -15.73 -23.04 -14.42
CA ASP A 61 -16.46 -23.68 -13.32
C ASP A 61 -16.94 -22.64 -12.30
N THR A 62 -17.94 -22.99 -11.50
CA THR A 62 -18.34 -22.16 -10.36
C THR A 62 -17.21 -22.12 -9.34
N HIS A 63 -16.79 -20.92 -8.93
CA HIS A 63 -15.76 -20.74 -7.92
C HIS A 63 -16.30 -21.23 -6.57
N PRO A 64 -15.65 -22.21 -5.90
CA PRO A 64 -16.21 -22.85 -4.72
C PRO A 64 -16.28 -21.95 -3.48
N GLY A 65 -15.68 -20.75 -3.55
CA GLY A 65 -15.74 -19.71 -2.52
C GLY A 65 -15.11 -20.13 -1.18
N PRO A 66 -14.88 -19.18 -0.25
CA PRO A 66 -14.63 -19.52 1.14
C PRO A 66 -15.95 -20.02 1.77
N SER A 67 -16.03 -21.34 2.01
CA SER A 67 -17.14 -21.95 2.72
C SER A 67 -17.33 -21.30 4.11
N GLY A 68 -18.34 -20.45 4.27
CA GLY A 68 -18.71 -19.91 5.58
C GLY A 68 -19.37 -18.52 5.60
N PHE A 69 -19.19 -17.69 4.57
CA PHE A 69 -19.66 -16.29 4.58
C PHE A 69 -20.43 -15.86 3.32
N GLY A 70 -21.31 -16.73 2.80
CA GLY A 70 -22.12 -16.45 1.62
C GLY A 70 -21.45 -16.91 0.31
N GLU A 71 -22.25 -17.28 -0.69
CA GLU A 71 -21.73 -17.67 -2.01
C GLU A 71 -21.02 -16.49 -2.65
N ILE A 72 -19.70 -16.59 -2.85
CA ILE A 72 -19.03 -15.75 -3.83
C ILE A 72 -19.50 -16.23 -5.21
N VAL A 73 -20.31 -15.41 -5.86
CA VAL A 73 -20.94 -15.71 -7.14
C VAL A 73 -19.98 -15.34 -8.26
N GLY A 74 -19.16 -16.30 -8.68
CA GLY A 74 -18.24 -16.09 -9.79
C GLY A 74 -17.90 -17.38 -10.51
N LYS A 75 -17.57 -17.26 -11.80
CA LYS A 75 -16.89 -18.32 -12.52
C LYS A 75 -15.39 -18.17 -12.32
N VAL A 76 -14.68 -19.29 -12.24
CA VAL A 76 -13.21 -19.28 -12.28
C VAL A 76 -12.80 -18.62 -13.60
N THR A 77 -12.13 -17.48 -13.51
CA THR A 77 -11.65 -16.73 -14.67
C THR A 77 -10.24 -17.11 -15.05
N GLU A 78 -9.45 -17.55 -14.08
CA GLU A 78 -8.03 -17.82 -14.27
C GLU A 78 -7.54 -18.89 -13.27
N ILE A 79 -6.54 -19.67 -13.68
CA ILE A 79 -5.79 -20.55 -12.78
C ILE A 79 -4.32 -20.14 -12.87
N ILE A 80 -3.74 -19.77 -11.73
CA ILE A 80 -2.35 -19.34 -11.62
C ILE A 80 -1.53 -20.36 -10.83
N ASP A 81 -0.21 -20.32 -11.02
CA ASP A 81 0.76 -21.04 -10.20
C ASP A 81 1.56 -20.06 -9.35
N ILE A 82 1.57 -20.27 -8.04
CA ILE A 82 2.41 -19.55 -7.10
C ILE A 82 3.24 -20.58 -6.34
N ASN A 83 4.54 -20.63 -6.63
CA ASN A 83 5.52 -21.50 -5.96
C ASN A 83 5.16 -23.00 -6.06
N GLY A 84 4.66 -23.44 -7.23
CA GLY A 84 4.23 -24.82 -7.49
C GLY A 84 2.85 -25.16 -6.95
N GLN A 85 2.17 -24.20 -6.31
CA GLN A 85 0.79 -24.36 -5.85
C GLN A 85 -0.16 -23.63 -6.80
N LYS A 86 -1.16 -24.36 -7.30
CA LYS A 86 -2.20 -23.79 -8.16
C LYS A 86 -3.28 -23.09 -7.36
N TYR A 87 -3.77 -21.97 -7.87
CA TYR A 87 -4.89 -21.20 -7.33
C TYR A 87 -5.89 -20.88 -8.43
N ALA A 88 -7.18 -21.02 -8.12
CA ALA A 88 -8.26 -20.54 -8.98
C ALA A 88 -8.66 -19.13 -8.54
N LEU A 89 -8.82 -18.24 -9.52
CA LEU A 89 -9.26 -16.86 -9.32
C LEU A 89 -10.67 -16.67 -9.89
N ALA A 90 -11.47 -15.83 -9.23
CA ALA A 90 -12.74 -15.36 -9.75
C ALA A 90 -12.98 -13.89 -9.36
N GLN A 91 -13.82 -13.21 -10.13
CA GLN A 91 -14.33 -11.89 -9.75
C GLN A 91 -15.27 -12.01 -8.54
N GLY A 92 -15.36 -10.95 -7.74
CA GLY A 92 -16.28 -10.88 -6.59
C GLY A 92 -15.61 -11.22 -5.25
N GLY A 93 -14.48 -10.60 -4.93
CA GLY A 93 -13.93 -10.66 -3.56
C GLY A 93 -14.84 -9.98 -2.53
N VAL A 94 -14.36 -9.91 -1.28
CA VAL A 94 -15.17 -9.49 -0.13
C VAL A 94 -15.39 -7.97 -0.06
N GLY A 95 -14.56 -7.20 -0.77
CA GLY A 95 -14.79 -5.78 -0.93
C GLY A 95 -13.94 -5.11 -2.00
N GLY A 96 -14.17 -3.81 -2.15
CA GLY A 96 -13.52 -2.98 -3.13
C GLY A 96 -13.84 -1.50 -2.93
N ASN A 97 -13.20 -0.70 -3.75
CA ASN A 97 -13.34 0.73 -3.77
C ASN A 97 -13.60 1.19 -5.19
N ASP A 98 -14.54 2.12 -5.35
CA ASP A 98 -14.76 2.85 -6.59
C ASP A 98 -14.46 4.33 -6.39
N TYR A 99 -13.88 4.96 -7.41
CA TYR A 99 -13.45 6.35 -7.40
C TYR A 99 -13.99 7.11 -8.61
N GLY A 100 -14.65 8.23 -8.35
CA GLY A 100 -15.06 9.23 -9.35
C GLY A 100 -14.19 10.48 -9.26
N TYR A 101 -14.00 11.16 -10.38
CA TYR A 101 -13.09 12.30 -10.49
C TYR A 101 -13.77 13.51 -11.14
N ASP A 102 -13.42 14.70 -10.65
CA ASP A 102 -13.85 15.97 -11.25
C ASP A 102 -13.06 16.30 -12.53
N SER A 103 -13.39 17.42 -13.17
CA SER A 103 -12.73 17.88 -14.40
C SER A 103 -11.26 18.28 -14.21
N GLN A 104 -10.79 18.41 -12.96
CA GLN A 104 -9.40 18.71 -12.63
C GLN A 104 -8.62 17.44 -12.24
N GLY A 105 -9.25 16.26 -12.31
CA GLY A 105 -8.64 14.98 -11.93
C GLY A 105 -8.55 14.75 -10.43
N ARG A 106 -9.28 15.52 -9.60
CA ARG A 106 -9.38 15.29 -8.16
C ARG A 106 -10.53 14.35 -7.87
N VAL A 107 -10.41 13.51 -6.86
CA VAL A 107 -11.50 12.61 -6.46
C VAL A 107 -12.71 13.43 -6.02
N SER A 108 -13.86 13.17 -6.64
CA SER A 108 -15.13 13.83 -6.30
C SER A 108 -16.11 12.88 -5.64
N HIS A 109 -15.86 11.57 -5.78
CA HIS A 109 -16.72 10.53 -5.30
C HIS A 109 -15.90 9.30 -4.91
N TYR A 110 -16.25 8.66 -3.82
CA TYR A 110 -15.60 7.47 -3.30
C TYR A 110 -16.65 6.56 -2.68
N VAL A 111 -16.65 5.29 -3.09
CA VAL A 111 -17.55 4.26 -2.54
C VAL A 111 -16.69 3.13 -2.00
N THR A 112 -16.98 2.71 -0.77
CA THR A 112 -16.46 1.46 -0.22
C THR A 112 -17.54 0.40 -0.35
N ASP A 113 -17.27 -0.64 -1.12
CA ASP A 113 -18.18 -1.76 -1.30
C ASP A 113 -17.65 -2.94 -0.48
N TYR A 114 -18.41 -3.37 0.52
CA TYR A 114 -18.11 -4.57 1.30
C TYR A 114 -19.34 -5.47 1.28
N PHE A 115 -19.15 -6.71 0.81
CA PHE A 115 -20.24 -7.66 0.57
C PHE A 115 -21.12 -7.92 1.81
N LEU A 116 -20.55 -7.83 3.01
CA LEU A 116 -21.26 -8.07 4.27
C LEU A 116 -21.93 -6.81 4.86
N GLU A 117 -21.69 -5.64 4.29
CA GLU A 117 -22.25 -4.38 4.78
C GLU A 117 -23.62 -4.11 4.17
N ARG A 118 -24.56 -3.67 5.01
CA ARG A 118 -25.89 -3.28 4.56
C ARG A 118 -25.80 -1.88 3.94
N GLY A 119 -25.66 -1.83 2.62
CA GLY A 119 -25.43 -0.59 1.89
C GLY A 119 -23.94 -0.25 1.82
N ALA A 120 -23.56 0.58 0.85
CA ALA A 120 -22.18 0.98 0.62
C ALA A 120 -21.95 2.40 1.16
N PRO A 121 -21.03 2.61 2.11
CA PRO A 121 -20.58 3.94 2.48
C PRO A 121 -20.09 4.70 1.26
N THR A 122 -20.62 5.91 1.10
CA THR A 122 -20.35 6.80 -0.03
C THR A 122 -19.89 8.15 0.50
N TYR A 123 -18.86 8.70 -0.14
CA TYR A 123 -18.24 9.96 0.20
C TYR A 123 -18.19 10.85 -1.05
N ASP A 124 -18.86 12.00 -1.00
CA ASP A 124 -18.74 13.02 -2.03
C ASP A 124 -17.80 14.12 -1.55
N TYR A 125 -16.88 14.57 -2.41
CA TYR A 125 -15.87 15.57 -2.09
C TYR A 125 -16.07 16.84 -2.91
N ALA A 126 -16.06 17.98 -2.23
CA ALA A 126 -15.93 19.30 -2.81
C ALA A 126 -14.69 20.01 -2.26
N TYR A 127 -14.14 20.92 -3.07
CA TYR A 127 -12.86 21.56 -2.81
C TYR A 127 -12.98 23.08 -2.77
N GLU A 128 -12.45 23.67 -1.69
CA GLU A 128 -12.23 25.11 -1.57
C GLU A 128 -10.74 25.37 -1.28
N PRO A 129 -10.23 26.60 -1.47
CA PRO A 129 -8.84 26.93 -1.11
C PRO A 129 -8.54 26.54 0.35
N GLY A 130 -7.62 25.59 0.52
CA GLY A 130 -7.19 25.09 1.84
C GLY A 130 -8.20 24.21 2.58
N LYS A 131 -9.28 23.75 1.93
CA LYS A 131 -10.32 22.92 2.57
C LYS A 131 -10.85 21.81 1.68
N ILE A 132 -11.33 20.75 2.34
CA ILE A 132 -12.12 19.69 1.73
C ILE A 132 -13.46 19.61 2.45
N ILE A 133 -14.54 19.57 1.69
CA ILE A 133 -15.89 19.35 2.20
C ILE A 133 -16.26 17.92 1.82
N GLU A 134 -16.39 17.05 2.81
CA GLU A 134 -16.79 15.66 2.64
C GLU A 134 -18.26 15.52 3.03
N LYS A 135 -19.06 14.91 2.16
CA LYS A 135 -20.43 14.50 2.46
C LYS A 135 -20.49 12.99 2.54
N TYR A 136 -20.79 12.47 3.73
CA TYR A 136 -20.96 11.05 3.98
C TYR A 136 -22.42 10.62 3.82
N GLN A 137 -22.61 9.47 3.19
CA GLN A 137 -23.92 8.82 3.04
C GLN A 137 -23.76 7.30 3.19
N ASN A 138 -24.69 6.65 3.89
CA ASN A 138 -24.81 5.19 3.87
C ASN A 138 -26.30 4.83 3.83
N ALA A 139 -26.74 4.29 2.71
CA ALA A 139 -28.16 4.12 2.38
C ALA A 139 -28.88 3.26 3.44
N GLY A 140 -29.67 3.93 4.29
CA GLY A 140 -30.55 3.28 5.27
C GLY A 140 -29.89 2.88 6.60
N LEU A 141 -28.62 3.24 6.83
CA LEU A 141 -27.94 2.96 8.11
C LEU A 141 -27.68 4.21 8.95
N THR A 142 -27.19 5.28 8.33
CA THR A 142 -26.74 6.47 9.04
C THR A 142 -27.30 7.73 8.37
N PRO A 143 -27.74 8.74 9.14
CA PRO A 143 -28.10 10.04 8.58
C PRO A 143 -26.94 10.63 7.79
N VAL A 144 -27.27 11.28 6.67
CA VAL A 144 -26.30 12.03 5.86
C VAL A 144 -25.70 13.14 6.72
N TYR A 145 -24.39 13.29 6.69
CA TYR A 145 -23.69 14.40 7.34
C TYR A 145 -22.60 14.97 6.45
N THR A 146 -22.18 16.18 6.76
CA THR A 146 -21.12 16.90 6.05
C THR A 146 -20.06 17.34 7.04
N THR A 147 -18.80 17.07 6.71
CA THR A 147 -17.63 17.49 7.47
C THR A 147 -16.78 18.40 6.61
N THR A 148 -16.32 19.51 7.17
CA THR A 148 -15.34 20.39 6.52
C THR A 148 -14.00 20.22 7.21
N TYR A 149 -12.99 19.81 6.44
CA TYR A 149 -11.62 19.67 6.88
C TYR A 149 -10.79 20.87 6.41
N THR A 150 -10.12 21.53 7.35
CA THR A 150 -9.04 22.49 7.02
C THR A 150 -7.76 21.71 6.78
N LEU A 151 -7.10 21.96 5.64
CA LEU A 151 -5.85 21.30 5.28
C LEU A 151 -4.66 21.96 5.98
N ASN A 152 -3.62 21.18 6.26
CA ASN A 152 -2.33 21.70 6.73
C ASN A 152 -1.50 22.28 5.56
N GLU A 153 -0.28 22.75 5.86
CA GLU A 153 0.67 23.31 4.90
C GLU A 153 1.08 22.34 3.77
N TYR A 154 0.86 21.03 3.95
CA TYR A 154 1.12 20.00 2.96
C TYR A 154 -0.10 19.64 2.11
N GLY A 155 -1.26 20.30 2.33
CA GLY A 155 -2.50 19.97 1.66
C GLY A 155 -3.18 18.69 2.17
N LEU A 156 -2.84 18.25 3.38
CA LEU A 156 -3.36 17.05 4.02
C LEU A 156 -4.41 17.38 5.07
N ILE A 157 -5.37 16.47 5.28
CA ILE A 157 -6.25 16.52 6.45
C ILE A 157 -5.41 16.21 7.70
N PRO A 158 -5.32 17.12 8.69
CA PRO A 158 -4.51 16.90 9.87
C PRO A 158 -4.98 15.67 10.66
N ALA A 159 -4.08 14.70 10.80
CA ALA A 159 -4.26 13.59 11.73
C ALA A 159 -3.81 13.99 13.14
N LYS A 160 -4.54 13.54 14.16
CA LYS A 160 -4.20 13.76 15.57
C LYS A 160 -2.88 13.08 15.91
N ASP A 161 -2.03 13.78 16.65
CA ASP A 161 -0.75 13.27 17.18
C ASP A 161 0.18 12.69 16.09
N VAL A 162 0.22 13.37 14.93
CA VAL A 162 1.08 13.03 13.79
C VAL A 162 2.08 14.14 13.49
N THR A 163 3.34 13.74 13.24
CA THR A 163 4.42 14.59 12.75
C THR A 163 4.73 14.23 11.31
N TYR A 164 4.93 15.26 10.48
CA TYR A 164 5.31 15.12 9.07
C TYR A 164 6.75 15.59 8.82
N ASP A 165 7.39 15.05 7.79
CA ASP A 165 8.63 15.62 7.26
C ASP A 165 8.37 16.85 6.38
N LYS A 166 9.45 17.47 5.88
CA LYS A 166 9.38 18.64 4.99
C LYS A 166 8.61 18.39 3.69
N ASP A 167 8.48 17.14 3.27
CA ASP A 167 7.80 16.74 2.06
C ASP A 167 6.35 16.31 2.35
N GLY A 168 5.90 16.29 3.61
CA GLY A 168 4.55 15.89 3.99
C GLY A 168 4.36 14.37 4.16
N TYR A 169 5.43 13.58 4.28
CA TYR A 169 5.31 12.18 4.71
C TYR A 169 5.11 12.12 6.22
N GLU A 170 4.17 11.29 6.68
CA GLU A 170 4.05 10.96 8.11
C GLU A 170 5.32 10.23 8.58
N ILE A 171 6.02 10.80 9.57
CA ILE A 171 7.24 10.21 10.15
C ILE A 171 7.06 9.68 11.57
N GLU A 172 6.06 10.20 12.29
CA GLU A 172 5.71 9.69 13.62
C GLU A 172 4.21 9.86 13.86
N ARG A 173 3.58 8.82 14.42
CA ARG A 173 2.22 8.86 14.94
C ARG A 173 2.22 8.33 16.36
N ARG A 174 1.54 9.01 17.28
CA ARG A 174 1.30 8.52 18.65
C ARG A 174 -0.16 8.17 18.86
N PHE A 175 -0.41 7.20 19.72
CA PHE A 175 -1.77 6.74 20.05
C PHE A 175 -1.82 6.15 21.45
N LEU A 176 -3.01 6.04 22.03
CA LEU A 176 -3.21 5.35 23.30
C LEU A 176 -3.29 3.84 23.06
N ILE A 177 -2.54 3.05 23.83
CA ILE A 177 -2.54 1.59 23.80
C ILE A 177 -3.63 1.03 24.73
N ASP A 178 -3.88 1.70 25.85
CA ASP A 178 -4.84 1.28 26.86
C ASP A 178 -5.61 2.47 27.46
N TYR A 179 -6.61 2.15 28.28
CA TYR A 179 -7.41 3.14 29.01
C TYR A 179 -6.64 3.81 30.16
N GLU A 180 -5.49 3.27 30.55
CA GLU A 180 -4.65 3.78 31.64
C GLU A 180 -3.72 4.90 31.16
N GLY A 181 -3.70 5.18 29.85
CA GLY A 181 -2.94 6.27 29.26
C GLY A 181 -1.58 5.86 28.72
N THR A 182 -1.28 4.56 28.63
CA THR A 182 -0.05 4.08 28.00
C THR A 182 -0.02 4.52 26.54
N THR A 183 1.07 5.15 26.12
CA THR A 183 1.23 5.64 24.75
C THR A 183 2.03 4.68 23.89
N GLY A 184 1.51 4.43 22.70
CA GLY A 184 2.15 3.74 21.60
C GLY A 184 2.61 4.70 20.54
N TYR A 185 3.38 4.18 19.59
CA TYR A 185 3.86 4.96 18.47
C TYR A 185 4.07 4.09 17.23
N THR A 186 4.07 4.74 16.08
CA THR A 186 4.67 4.25 14.84
C THR A 186 5.61 5.32 14.30
N LYS A 187 6.88 4.97 14.09
CA LYS A 187 7.89 5.83 13.45
C LYS A 187 8.23 5.29 12.07
N LYS A 188 8.46 6.17 11.10
CA LYS A 188 8.76 5.80 9.72
C LYS A 188 10.11 6.39 9.30
N THR A 189 10.94 5.58 8.66
CA THR A 189 12.14 6.03 7.96
C THR A 189 11.82 6.15 6.47
N ILE A 190 11.95 7.35 5.94
CA ILE A 190 11.70 7.65 4.52
C ILE A 190 13.04 7.74 3.80
N LEU A 191 13.15 7.07 2.65
CA LEU A 191 14.30 7.16 1.76
C LEU A 191 13.78 7.24 0.31
N ASP A 192 14.21 8.28 -0.42
CA ASP A 192 13.88 8.51 -1.83
C ASP A 192 12.37 8.50 -2.17
N GLY A 193 11.55 8.93 -1.21
CA GLY A 193 10.08 8.95 -1.33
C GLY A 193 9.41 7.60 -1.07
N ASN A 194 10.10 6.66 -0.42
CA ASN A 194 9.55 5.37 0.01
C ASN A 194 9.76 5.19 1.53
N VAL A 195 8.77 4.61 2.22
CA VAL A 195 8.90 4.19 3.61
C VAL A 195 9.73 2.90 3.67
N VAL A 196 11.01 2.97 4.02
CA VAL A 196 11.89 1.76 4.04
C VAL A 196 11.85 0.99 5.35
N LYS A 197 11.43 1.64 6.44
CA LYS A 197 11.31 1.02 7.76
C LYS A 197 10.17 1.66 8.56
N THR A 198 9.44 0.85 9.32
CA THR A 198 8.59 1.32 10.41
C THR A 198 8.97 0.67 11.73
N GLU A 199 8.94 1.43 12.81
CA GLU A 199 9.11 0.94 14.19
C GLU A 199 7.83 1.21 14.95
N THR A 200 7.21 0.17 15.49
CA THR A 200 5.91 0.27 16.16
C THR A 200 5.99 -0.27 17.58
N LYS A 201 5.37 0.48 18.49
CA LYS A 201 4.99 0.03 19.83
C LYS A 201 3.48 0.12 19.96
N ASP A 202 2.82 -1.01 20.13
CA ASP A 202 1.38 -1.11 20.34
C ASP A 202 1.04 -2.17 21.40
N LYS A 203 -0.24 -2.52 21.53
CA LYS A 203 -0.73 -3.53 22.49
C LYS A 203 -0.15 -4.93 22.28
N SER A 204 0.31 -5.25 21.06
CA SER A 204 0.92 -6.54 20.74
C SER A 204 2.41 -6.60 21.13
N GLY A 205 3.03 -5.44 21.35
CA GLY A 205 4.40 -5.30 21.80
C GLY A 205 5.19 -4.29 20.95
N GLU A 206 6.47 -4.59 20.74
CA GLU A 206 7.38 -3.77 19.94
C GLU A 206 7.90 -4.59 18.76
N TYR A 207 7.83 -4.01 17.57
CA TYR A 207 8.28 -4.65 16.33
C TYR A 207 8.76 -3.60 15.33
N PHE A 208 9.53 -4.06 14.36
CA PHE A 208 9.82 -3.25 13.18
C PHE A 208 9.44 -4.01 11.91
N THR A 209 9.07 -3.25 10.89
CA THR A 209 8.82 -3.75 9.54
C THR A 209 9.79 -3.08 8.58
N THR A 210 10.46 -3.86 7.74
CA THR A 210 11.26 -3.35 6.62
C THR A 210 10.54 -3.59 5.30
N TYR A 211 10.75 -2.67 4.36
CA TYR A 211 10.05 -2.62 3.08
C TYR A 211 11.06 -2.61 1.95
N GLU A 212 10.86 -3.46 0.95
CA GLU A 212 11.68 -3.54 -0.25
C GLU A 212 10.83 -3.17 -1.46
N TYR A 213 11.38 -2.38 -2.39
CA TYR A 213 10.64 -1.80 -3.50
C TYR A 213 11.28 -2.12 -4.86
N ASP A 214 10.46 -2.23 -5.90
CA ASP A 214 10.91 -2.18 -7.29
C ASP A 214 11.12 -0.71 -7.70
N LEU A 215 12.37 -0.24 -7.62
CA LEU A 215 12.73 1.14 -7.93
C LEU A 215 12.50 1.52 -9.40
N THR A 216 12.28 0.54 -10.28
CA THR A 216 12.04 0.77 -11.72
C THR A 216 10.57 0.97 -12.06
N LYS A 217 9.67 0.71 -11.12
CA LYS A 217 8.22 0.79 -11.30
C LYS A 217 7.61 1.82 -10.35
N PRO A 218 6.81 2.78 -10.85
CA PRO A 218 6.09 3.70 -9.98
C PRO A 218 4.95 2.97 -9.26
N ASN A 219 4.62 3.45 -8.06
CA ASN A 219 3.49 2.94 -7.29
C ASN A 219 2.15 3.22 -7.99
N LEU A 220 1.10 2.57 -7.52
CA LEU A 220 -0.28 2.84 -7.93
C LEU A 220 -0.65 4.31 -7.65
N PRO A 221 -1.50 4.94 -8.49
CA PRO A 221 -2.07 6.24 -8.21
C PRO A 221 -2.67 6.33 -6.80
N ASN A 222 -2.58 7.52 -6.20
CA ASN A 222 -3.20 7.81 -4.92
C ASN A 222 -4.54 8.54 -5.14
N PRO A 223 -5.69 7.85 -5.08
CA PRO A 223 -6.99 8.50 -5.31
C PRO A 223 -7.36 9.48 -4.20
N LEU A 224 -6.85 9.30 -2.98
CA LEU A 224 -7.15 10.13 -1.80
C LEU A 224 -5.88 10.82 -1.28
N PRO A 225 -5.24 11.71 -2.06
CA PRO A 225 -3.93 12.28 -1.73
C PRO A 225 -3.94 13.14 -0.46
N PHE A 226 -5.11 13.68 -0.09
CA PHE A 226 -5.30 14.47 1.12
C PHE A 226 -5.28 13.66 2.42
N LEU A 227 -5.28 12.32 2.35
CA LEU A 227 -5.13 11.44 3.51
C LEU A 227 -3.67 11.07 3.80
N GLY A 228 -2.74 11.49 2.95
CA GLY A 228 -1.32 11.24 3.12
C GLY A 228 -0.64 10.81 1.83
N LYS A 229 0.69 10.91 1.83
CA LYS A 229 1.53 10.45 0.71
C LYS A 229 1.61 8.93 0.68
N LYS A 230 1.64 8.37 -0.53
CA LYS A 230 2.00 6.98 -0.79
C LYS A 230 3.49 6.89 -1.16
N ASP A 231 4.03 5.69 -1.02
CA ASP A 231 5.37 5.37 -1.51
C ASP A 231 5.49 5.65 -3.01
N ARG A 232 6.66 6.09 -3.46
CA ARG A 232 6.94 6.39 -4.86
C ARG A 232 6.95 5.14 -5.75
N ASN A 233 7.40 4.01 -5.21
CA ASN A 233 7.65 2.78 -5.96
C ASN A 233 6.75 1.62 -5.54
N LEU A 234 6.65 0.59 -6.39
CA LEU A 234 5.90 -0.63 -6.03
C LEU A 234 6.62 -1.40 -4.93
N LEU A 235 5.90 -1.67 -3.85
CA LEU A 235 6.35 -2.53 -2.75
C LEU A 235 6.42 -3.98 -3.23
N ILE A 236 7.58 -4.63 -3.13
CA ILE A 236 7.77 -6.04 -3.53
C ILE A 236 7.88 -6.98 -2.32
N LYS A 237 8.27 -6.46 -1.14
CA LYS A 237 8.35 -7.29 0.06
C LYS A 237 8.23 -6.49 1.35
N THR A 238 7.58 -7.09 2.34
CA THR A 238 7.61 -6.64 3.74
C THR A 238 8.13 -7.74 4.63
N THR A 239 8.95 -7.38 5.61
CA THR A 239 9.40 -8.32 6.65
C THR A 239 9.15 -7.68 8.01
N THR A 240 8.38 -8.33 8.88
CA THR A 240 8.10 -7.87 10.23
C THR A 240 8.82 -8.76 11.25
N VAL A 241 9.52 -8.13 12.18
CA VAL A 241 10.27 -8.77 13.25
C VAL A 241 9.80 -8.22 14.59
N TYR A 242 9.26 -9.09 15.44
CA TYR A 242 8.87 -8.73 16.80
C TYR A 242 10.09 -8.76 17.72
N THR A 243 10.41 -7.61 18.30
CA THR A 243 11.50 -7.45 19.28
C THR A 243 11.02 -7.66 20.71
N LYS A 244 9.73 -7.41 20.97
CA LYS A 244 9.05 -7.70 22.23
C LYS A 244 7.61 -8.10 21.94
N ILE A 245 7.14 -9.21 22.48
CA ILE A 245 5.72 -9.62 22.40
C ILE A 245 5.14 -9.48 23.80
N ALA A 246 3.94 -8.90 23.90
CA ALA A 246 3.32 -8.55 25.19
C ALA A 246 3.22 -9.74 26.16
N ASP A 247 3.09 -10.98 25.64
CA ASP A 247 2.86 -12.19 26.45
C ASP A 247 3.64 -13.44 25.97
N SER A 248 4.73 -13.27 25.21
CA SER A 248 5.52 -14.41 24.72
C SER A 248 7.02 -14.12 24.61
N SER A 249 7.83 -15.14 24.88
CA SER A 249 9.29 -15.13 24.68
C SER A 249 9.73 -15.54 23.27
N THR A 250 8.82 -15.94 22.38
CA THR A 250 9.17 -16.42 21.04
C THR A 250 9.05 -15.31 20.00
N SER A 251 10.15 -14.81 19.45
CA SER A 251 10.07 -13.91 18.28
C SER A 251 9.41 -14.66 17.13
N THR A 252 8.33 -14.11 16.58
CA THR A 252 7.74 -14.56 15.33
C THR A 252 8.17 -13.60 14.24
N ASN A 253 8.51 -14.16 13.07
CA ASN A 253 8.79 -13.37 11.88
C ASN A 253 7.66 -13.63 10.89
N SER A 254 7.15 -12.56 10.30
CA SER A 254 6.23 -12.66 9.17
C SER A 254 6.82 -11.94 7.97
N SER A 255 6.51 -12.45 6.78
CA SER A 255 6.86 -11.77 5.55
C SER A 255 5.69 -11.78 4.59
N ILE A 256 5.64 -10.78 3.73
CA ILE A 256 4.70 -10.72 2.61
C ILE A 256 5.51 -10.41 1.37
N GLU A 257 5.46 -11.29 0.39
CA GLU A 257 5.97 -11.05 -0.96
C GLU A 257 4.82 -10.52 -1.83
N TYR A 258 5.09 -9.48 -2.61
CA TYR A 258 4.12 -8.91 -3.53
C TYR A 258 4.52 -9.19 -4.97
N ARG A 259 3.57 -9.72 -5.75
CA ARG A 259 3.71 -9.92 -7.19
C ARG A 259 2.67 -9.12 -7.94
N TYR A 260 3.05 -8.62 -9.11
CA TYR A 260 2.20 -7.75 -9.91
C TYR A 260 2.08 -8.30 -11.33
N THR A 261 0.88 -8.19 -11.89
CA THR A 261 0.65 -8.33 -13.33
C THR A 261 0.37 -6.96 -13.92
N PHE A 262 0.76 -6.77 -15.18
CA PHE A 262 0.69 -5.48 -15.86
C PHE A 262 -0.07 -5.60 -17.17
N ASP A 263 -0.74 -4.52 -17.59
CA ASP A 263 -1.26 -4.41 -18.95
C ASP A 263 -0.16 -4.10 -19.97
N GLY A 264 -0.54 -3.95 -21.24
CA GLY A 264 0.39 -3.65 -22.34
C GLY A 264 1.11 -2.30 -22.21
N ASP A 265 0.58 -1.38 -21.41
CA ASP A 265 1.17 -0.07 -21.15
C ASP A 265 2.01 -0.06 -19.86
N GLY A 266 2.10 -1.19 -19.15
CA GLY A 266 2.84 -1.30 -17.90
C GLY A 266 2.11 -0.83 -16.66
N LYS A 267 0.78 -0.63 -16.70
CA LYS A 267 -0.04 -0.33 -15.52
C LYS A 267 -0.35 -1.63 -14.78
N VAL A 268 -0.35 -1.59 -13.46
CA VAL A 268 -0.67 -2.77 -12.63
C VAL A 268 -2.15 -3.14 -12.78
N ILE A 269 -2.45 -4.36 -13.23
CA ILE A 269 -3.84 -4.86 -13.31
C ILE A 269 -4.21 -5.77 -12.14
N GLN A 270 -3.24 -6.48 -11.55
CA GLN A 270 -3.45 -7.26 -10.33
C GLN A 270 -2.22 -7.19 -9.41
N LYS A 271 -2.47 -7.31 -8.11
CA LYS A 271 -1.46 -7.49 -7.06
C LYS A 271 -1.79 -8.76 -6.29
N PHE A 272 -0.81 -9.63 -6.13
CA PHE A 272 -0.86 -10.79 -5.25
C PHE A 272 -0.03 -10.50 -4.00
N ALA A 273 -0.58 -10.75 -2.82
CA ALA A 273 0.14 -10.70 -1.56
C ALA A 273 0.28 -12.12 -1.02
N ILE A 274 1.52 -12.56 -0.86
CA ILE A 274 1.90 -13.91 -0.45
C ILE A 274 2.45 -13.83 0.97
N SER A 275 1.57 -14.00 1.95
CA SER A 275 1.92 -13.92 3.35
C SER A 275 2.49 -15.24 3.84
N THR A 276 3.65 -15.19 4.49
CA THR A 276 4.26 -16.34 5.17
C THR A 276 4.33 -16.06 6.67
N TYR A 277 3.75 -16.97 7.46
CA TYR A 277 3.75 -16.92 8.92
C TYR A 277 3.92 -18.34 9.47
N ASP A 278 4.93 -18.57 10.30
CA ASP A 278 5.25 -19.89 10.87
C ASP A 278 5.28 -21.03 9.82
N GLY A 279 5.87 -20.75 8.65
CA GLY A 279 5.96 -21.68 7.53
C GLY A 279 4.64 -21.94 6.79
N LYS A 280 3.52 -21.35 7.23
CA LYS A 280 2.24 -21.38 6.53
C LYS A 280 2.16 -20.22 5.55
N GLN A 281 1.68 -20.52 4.35
CA GLN A 281 1.49 -19.54 3.29
C GLN A 281 0.00 -19.24 3.12
N ASN A 282 -0.34 -17.97 3.00
CA ASN A 282 -1.64 -17.50 2.57
C ASN A 282 -1.47 -16.58 1.35
N VAL A 283 -2.42 -16.59 0.43
CA VAL A 283 -2.40 -15.73 -0.77
C VAL A 283 -3.69 -14.94 -0.83
N SER A 284 -3.57 -13.63 -1.00
CA SER A 284 -4.67 -12.75 -1.38
C SER A 284 -4.34 -12.04 -2.68
N ALA A 285 -5.36 -11.56 -3.38
CA ALA A 285 -5.21 -10.88 -4.65
C ALA A 285 -6.17 -9.70 -4.76
N ARG A 286 -5.73 -8.63 -5.43
CA ARG A 286 -6.52 -7.43 -5.73
C ARG A 286 -6.37 -7.07 -7.20
N SER A 287 -7.45 -6.64 -7.82
CA SER A 287 -7.50 -6.11 -9.19
C SER A 287 -7.60 -4.60 -9.19
N TYR A 288 -7.13 -3.96 -10.26
CA TYR A 288 -7.18 -2.51 -10.43
C TYR A 288 -7.71 -2.17 -11.83
N LYS A 289 -8.52 -1.11 -11.92
CA LYS A 289 -8.93 -0.54 -13.21
C LYS A 289 -8.70 0.96 -13.24
N TYR A 290 -8.43 1.45 -14.44
CA TYR A 290 -8.07 2.84 -14.68
C TYR A 290 -8.97 3.47 -15.73
N LYS A 291 -9.09 4.79 -15.66
CA LYS A 291 -9.61 5.63 -16.73
C LYS A 291 -8.50 6.58 -17.16
N CYS A 292 -8.10 6.48 -18.42
CA CYS A 292 -7.07 7.34 -19.02
C CYS A 292 -7.71 8.41 -19.91
N GLN A 293 -7.08 9.57 -19.99
CA GLN A 293 -7.50 10.72 -20.81
C GLN A 293 -6.59 10.92 -22.01
#